data_AF-A0A1X7IP02-F1
#
_entry.id   AF-A0A1X7IP02-F1
#
_cell.length_a   1.000
_cell.length_b   1.000
_cell.length_c   1.000
_cell.angle_alpha   90.00
_cell.angle_beta   90.00
_cell.angle_gamma   90.00
#
_symmetry.space_group_name_H-M   'P 1'
#
loop_
_entity.id
_entity.type
_entity.pdbx_description
1 polymer ?
#
loop_
_entity_poly.entity_id
_entity_poly.type
_entity_poly.pdbx_seq_one_letter_code
_entity_poly.pdbx_strand_id
1 'polypeptide(L)'
;MADYSRPNTSAGWDVGVRQTVPGSRKAVWVFLMGEGLPLWLGKTTKLPLVKGAAYETDDDITGRVLSVQPGVDLRVSWRPGEWNHDSTLQLSLKEADGATTISFHQQKLTSRDERKMMLGRWKGVASDLEKALKRQAK
;
A
#
# COMPACT_ATOMS: atom_id res chain seq x y z
N MET A 1 -5.29 26.15 38.57
CA MET A 1 -5.49 26.56 37.16
C MET A 1 -4.50 25.80 36.30
N ALA A 2 -4.97 24.83 35.53
CA ALA A 2 -4.18 24.18 34.49
C ALA A 2 -5.12 23.95 33.31
N ASP A 3 -5.21 24.95 32.44
CA ASP A 3 -5.76 24.75 31.10
C ASP A 3 -4.66 24.09 30.26
N TYR A 4 -4.73 22.77 30.15
CA TYR A 4 -4.04 22.03 29.09
C TYR A 4 -5.03 21.83 27.94
N SER A 5 -5.47 22.91 27.29
CA SER A 5 -5.94 22.80 25.91
C SER A 5 -4.74 22.47 25.02
N ARG A 6 -4.38 21.18 24.94
CA ARG A 6 -3.56 20.70 23.82
C ARG A 6 -4.40 20.84 22.55
N PRO A 7 -3.93 21.55 21.52
CA PRO A 7 -4.71 21.75 20.30
C PRO A 7 -5.03 20.40 19.65
N ASN A 8 -6.28 20.27 19.20
CA ASN A 8 -6.82 19.14 18.46
C ASN A 8 -5.80 18.52 17.50
N THR A 9 -5.54 17.23 17.69
CA THR A 9 -4.81 16.36 16.77
C THR A 9 -5.20 16.67 15.33
N SER A 10 -4.27 17.17 14.53
CA SER A 10 -4.41 17.18 13.07
C SER A 10 -4.84 15.76 12.67
N ALA A 11 -6.08 15.61 12.19
CA ALA A 11 -6.48 14.38 11.53
C ALA A 11 -5.52 14.22 10.34
N GLY A 12 -4.54 13.32 10.49
CA GLY A 12 -3.52 13.11 9.47
C GLY A 12 -4.17 12.84 8.12
N TRP A 13 -3.55 13.30 7.05
CA TRP A 13 -4.09 13.13 5.72
C TRP A 13 -4.06 11.65 5.31
N ASP A 14 -5.05 11.23 4.53
CA ASP A 14 -5.15 9.90 3.96
C ASP A 14 -5.48 9.94 2.46
N VAL A 15 -5.20 8.82 1.81
CA VAL A 15 -5.52 8.58 0.42
C VAL A 15 -5.89 7.12 0.19
N GLY A 16 -6.94 6.88 -0.59
CA GLY A 16 -7.36 5.56 -1.03
C GLY A 16 -7.49 5.47 -2.55
N VAL A 17 -6.97 4.41 -3.15
CA VAL A 17 -7.15 4.06 -4.57
C VAL A 17 -7.62 2.61 -4.64
N ARG A 18 -8.60 2.34 -5.51
CA ARG A 18 -9.12 0.99 -5.74
C ARG A 18 -9.12 0.68 -7.22
N GLN A 19 -8.86 -0.58 -7.54
CA GLN A 19 -8.84 -1.08 -8.90
C GLN A 19 -9.42 -2.49 -8.93
N THR A 20 -10.39 -2.74 -9.81
CA THR A 20 -10.90 -4.09 -10.04
C THR A 20 -10.18 -4.73 -11.21
N VAL A 21 -9.72 -5.96 -11.02
CA VAL A 21 -8.93 -6.73 -11.98
C VAL A 21 -9.56 -8.11 -12.16
N PRO A 22 -9.47 -8.70 -13.37
CA PRO A 22 -9.92 -10.07 -13.58
C PRO A 22 -9.07 -11.05 -12.78
N GLY A 23 -9.67 -12.16 -12.35
CA GLY A 23 -8.98 -13.24 -11.65
C GLY A 23 -9.41 -13.42 -10.19
N SER A 24 -9.13 -14.61 -9.67
CA SER A 24 -9.45 -14.98 -8.30
C SER A 24 -8.59 -14.22 -7.29
N ARG A 25 -9.13 -13.98 -6.10
CA ARG A 25 -8.42 -13.31 -5.00
C ARG A 25 -7.06 -13.94 -4.70
N LYS A 26 -7.00 -15.28 -4.76
CA LYS A 26 -5.77 -16.05 -4.52
C LYS A 26 -4.71 -15.77 -5.59
N ALA A 27 -5.07 -15.77 -6.87
CA ALA A 27 -4.14 -15.49 -7.96
C ALA A 27 -3.59 -14.06 -7.87
N VAL A 28 -4.48 -13.09 -7.62
CA VAL A 28 -4.10 -11.68 -7.44
C VAL A 28 -3.17 -11.48 -6.25
N TRP A 29 -3.43 -12.16 -5.12
CA TRP A 29 -2.53 -12.12 -3.97
C TRP A 29 -1.13 -12.66 -4.27
N VAL A 30 -1.05 -13.84 -4.91
CA VAL A 30 0.24 -14.45 -5.27
C VAL A 30 1.02 -13.53 -6.20
N PHE A 31 0.34 -12.92 -7.19
CA PHE A 31 0.95 -11.92 -8.06
C PHE A 31 1.49 -10.72 -7.27
N LEU A 32 0.67 -10.10 -6.41
CA LEU A 32 1.05 -8.91 -5.64
C LEU A 32 2.23 -9.12 -4.69
N MET A 33 2.39 -10.34 -4.16
CA MET A 33 3.50 -10.71 -3.27
C MET A 33 4.71 -11.27 -4.03
N GLY A 34 4.57 -11.55 -5.33
CA GLY A 34 5.61 -12.05 -6.21
C GLY A 34 5.98 -11.02 -7.27
N GLU A 35 5.65 -11.28 -8.53
CA GLU A 35 6.01 -10.45 -9.68
C GLU A 35 5.48 -9.01 -9.61
N GLY A 36 4.34 -8.81 -8.95
CA GLY A 36 3.72 -7.51 -8.76
C GLY A 36 4.32 -6.70 -7.61
N LEU A 37 5.10 -7.32 -6.73
CA LEU A 37 5.73 -6.65 -5.58
C LEU A 37 6.53 -5.39 -5.98
N PRO A 38 7.45 -5.45 -6.97
CA PRO A 38 8.19 -4.27 -7.39
C PRO A 38 7.33 -3.16 -8.00
N LEU A 39 6.12 -3.47 -8.49
CA LEU A 39 5.25 -2.47 -9.10
C LEU A 39 4.65 -1.52 -8.07
N TRP A 40 4.38 -1.99 -6.84
CA TRP A 40 3.72 -1.17 -5.82
C TRP A 40 4.65 -0.79 -4.67
N LEU A 41 5.49 -1.72 -4.20
CA LEU A 41 6.37 -1.52 -3.04
C LEU A 41 7.65 -0.74 -3.41
N GLY A 42 8.04 -0.77 -4.69
CA GLY A 42 9.36 -0.35 -5.18
C GLY A 42 10.24 -1.56 -5.46
N LYS A 43 11.33 -1.37 -6.19
CA LYS A 43 12.29 -2.40 -6.59
C LYS A 43 12.79 -3.17 -5.37
N THR A 44 12.19 -4.32 -5.15
CA THR A 44 12.58 -5.28 -4.13
C THR A 44 12.14 -6.66 -4.58
N THR A 45 12.96 -7.66 -4.26
CA THR A 45 12.67 -9.05 -4.64
C THR A 45 11.87 -9.78 -3.57
N LYS A 46 11.86 -9.29 -2.32
CA LYS A 46 11.18 -9.97 -1.20
C LYS A 46 10.64 -9.00 -0.16
N LEU A 47 9.39 -9.23 0.22
CA LEU A 47 8.79 -8.68 1.43
C LEU A 47 8.56 -9.83 2.43
N PRO A 48 9.20 -9.82 3.61
CA PRO A 48 8.94 -10.83 4.63
C PRO A 48 7.51 -10.68 5.16
N LEU A 49 6.63 -11.63 4.86
CA LEU A 49 5.23 -11.64 5.31
C LEU A 49 5.09 -12.06 6.78
N VAL A 50 5.95 -11.50 7.63
CA VAL A 50 6.03 -11.77 9.07
C VAL A 50 5.80 -10.47 9.80
N LYS A 51 4.82 -10.43 10.70
CA LYS A 51 4.56 -9.25 11.53
C LYS A 51 5.82 -8.84 12.29
N GLY A 52 6.17 -7.56 12.21
CA GLY A 52 7.35 -6.96 12.82
C GLY A 52 8.61 -6.98 11.93
N ALA A 53 8.61 -7.74 10.83
CA ALA A 53 9.77 -7.80 9.96
C ALA A 53 9.97 -6.46 9.23
N ALA A 54 11.22 -5.98 9.23
CA ALA A 54 11.61 -4.80 8.47
C ALA A 54 11.83 -5.15 7.00
N TYR A 55 11.62 -4.17 6.14
CA TYR A 55 11.96 -4.24 4.72
C TYR A 55 12.53 -2.92 4.24
N GLU A 56 13.29 -3.02 3.17
CA GLU A 56 13.87 -1.91 2.43
C GLU A 56 13.76 -2.24 0.94
N THR A 57 13.68 -1.19 0.12
CA THR A 57 13.67 -1.29 -1.34
C THR A 57 14.81 -0.47 -1.92
N ASP A 58 15.22 -0.79 -3.15
CA ASP A 58 16.27 -0.05 -3.87
C ASP A 58 15.81 1.37 -4.24
N ASP A 59 14.51 1.68 -4.10
CA ASP A 59 13.94 3.02 -4.29
C ASP A 59 13.92 3.84 -2.99
N ASP A 60 14.78 3.49 -2.02
CA ASP A 60 14.95 4.21 -0.75
C ASP A 60 13.67 4.24 0.11
N ILE A 61 12.83 3.21 0.00
CA ILE A 61 11.63 3.07 0.83
C ILE A 61 11.91 2.03 1.92
N THR A 62 11.77 2.47 3.17
CA THR A 62 11.92 1.63 4.35
C THR A 62 10.59 1.43 5.06
N GLY A 63 10.46 0.30 5.77
CA GLY A 63 9.23 0.00 6.48
C GLY A 63 9.29 -1.26 7.31
N ARG A 64 8.16 -1.55 7.96
CA ARG A 64 7.94 -2.78 8.73
C ARG A 64 6.56 -3.34 8.47
N VAL A 65 6.44 -4.66 8.47
CA VAL A 65 5.15 -5.32 8.37
C VAL A 65 4.39 -5.19 9.68
N LEU A 66 3.23 -4.56 9.65
CA LEU A 66 2.39 -4.30 10.82
C LEU A 66 1.35 -5.42 11.04
N SER A 67 0.78 -5.94 9.95
CA SER A 67 -0.13 -7.08 9.97
C SER A 67 -0.18 -7.76 8.60
N VAL A 68 -0.35 -9.08 8.60
CA VAL A 68 -0.54 -9.87 7.37
C VAL A 68 -1.73 -10.78 7.57
N GLN A 69 -2.68 -10.74 6.64
CA GLN A 69 -3.76 -11.69 6.47
C GLN A 69 -3.65 -12.22 5.03
N PRO A 70 -3.00 -13.38 4.84
CA PRO A 70 -2.72 -13.91 3.51
C PRO A 70 -3.98 -14.00 2.65
N GLY A 71 -3.93 -13.40 1.46
CA GLY A 71 -5.04 -13.37 0.51
C GLY A 71 -6.10 -12.30 0.79
N VAL A 72 -5.98 -11.51 1.86
CA VAL A 72 -7.03 -10.57 2.28
C VAL A 72 -6.48 -9.18 2.52
N ASP A 73 -5.46 -9.04 3.36
CA ASP A 73 -4.97 -7.75 3.81
C ASP A 73 -3.49 -7.80 4.18
N LEU A 74 -2.77 -6.73 3.87
CA LEU A 74 -1.40 -6.50 4.26
C LEU A 74 -1.27 -5.05 4.72
N ARG A 75 -0.71 -4.85 5.90
CA ARG A 75 -0.41 -3.52 6.42
C ARG A 75 1.07 -3.40 6.71
N VAL A 76 1.65 -2.30 6.23
CA VAL A 76 3.06 -1.98 6.40
C VAL A 76 3.23 -0.53 6.86
N SER A 77 4.25 -0.24 7.65
CA SER A 77 4.75 1.13 7.76
C SER A 77 5.53 1.45 6.50
N TRP A 78 5.45 2.69 6.04
CA TRP A 78 6.00 3.12 4.77
C TRP A 78 6.67 4.48 4.94
N ARG A 79 7.97 4.53 4.67
CA ARG A 79 8.77 5.74 4.78
C ARG A 79 9.76 5.82 3.60
N PRO A 80 9.48 6.66 2.58
CA PRO A 80 10.50 7.10 1.63
C PRO A 80 11.63 7.79 2.41
N GLY A 81 12.89 7.67 2.00
CA GLY A 81 14.00 8.23 2.76
C GLY A 81 14.06 9.77 2.76
N GLU A 82 13.35 10.43 1.84
CA GLU A 82 13.07 11.87 1.91
C GLU A 82 12.12 12.25 3.07
N TRP A 83 11.38 11.30 3.66
CA TRP A 83 10.46 11.54 4.76
C TRP A 83 11.10 11.27 6.12
N ASN A 84 10.85 12.17 7.07
CA ASN A 84 11.27 12.04 8.46
C ASN A 84 10.23 11.35 9.37
N HIS A 85 9.13 10.84 8.80
CA HIS A 85 8.02 10.22 9.52
C HIS A 85 7.52 8.98 8.79
N ASP A 86 6.94 8.04 9.53
CA ASP A 86 6.29 6.87 8.96
C ASP A 86 4.84 7.16 8.58
N SER A 87 4.47 6.74 7.38
CA SER A 87 3.07 6.54 7.01
C SER A 87 2.66 5.08 7.20
N THR A 88 1.36 4.80 7.15
CA THR A 88 0.86 3.42 7.16
C THR A 88 0.19 3.14 5.84
N LEU A 89 0.68 2.15 5.10
CA LEU A 89 0.05 1.63 3.89
C LEU A 89 -0.69 0.34 4.18
N GLN A 90 -1.91 0.25 3.69
CA GLN A 90 -2.74 -0.94 3.72
C GLN A 90 -3.10 -1.35 2.29
N LEU A 91 -2.78 -2.59 1.94
CA LEU A 91 -3.17 -3.28 0.74
C LEU A 91 -4.25 -4.29 1.11
N SER A 92 -5.43 -4.19 0.52
CA SER A 92 -6.50 -5.15 0.75
C SER A 92 -7.10 -5.67 -0.55
N LEU A 93 -7.56 -6.93 -0.50
CA LEU A 93 -8.23 -7.61 -1.59
C LEU A 93 -9.66 -7.94 -1.21
N LYS A 94 -10.59 -7.62 -2.09
CA LYS A 94 -12.00 -7.97 -1.95
C LYS A 94 -12.45 -8.76 -3.17
N GLU A 95 -13.16 -9.86 -2.93
CA GLU A 95 -13.79 -10.62 -4.01
C GLU A 95 -14.89 -9.78 -4.68
N ALA A 96 -14.93 -9.86 -6.00
CA ALA A 96 -15.96 -9.30 -6.87
C ALA A 96 -16.43 -10.41 -7.82
N ASP A 97 -17.57 -10.21 -8.47
CA ASP A 97 -18.17 -11.23 -9.33
C ASP A 97 -17.23 -11.60 -10.50
N GLY A 98 -16.60 -12.79 -10.41
CA GLY A 98 -15.55 -13.24 -11.35
C GLY A 98 -14.23 -12.43 -11.32
N ALA A 99 -14.04 -11.55 -10.34
CA ALA A 99 -12.94 -10.58 -10.30
C ALA A 99 -12.45 -10.33 -8.87
N THR A 100 -11.41 -9.49 -8.73
CA THR A 100 -10.90 -9.05 -7.43
C THR A 100 -10.68 -7.54 -7.43
N THR A 101 -11.15 -6.86 -6.40
CA THR A 101 -10.83 -5.45 -6.15
C THR A 101 -9.60 -5.34 -5.26
N ILE A 102 -8.55 -4.71 -5.78
CA ILE A 102 -7.35 -4.30 -5.06
C ILE A 102 -7.57 -2.91 -4.50
N SER A 103 -7.29 -2.69 -3.22
CA SER A 103 -7.36 -1.38 -2.58
C SER A 103 -6.03 -1.03 -1.92
N PHE A 104 -5.51 0.15 -2.25
CA PHE A 104 -4.39 0.78 -1.56
C PHE A 104 -4.95 1.91 -0.70
N HIS A 105 -4.65 1.90 0.58
CA HIS A 105 -5.04 2.96 1.50
C HIS A 105 -3.83 3.38 2.34
N GLN A 106 -3.44 4.63 2.25
CA GLN A 106 -2.31 5.19 2.98
C GLN A 106 -2.78 6.31 3.90
N GLN A 107 -2.34 6.27 5.15
CA GLN A 107 -2.71 7.21 6.21
C GLN A 107 -1.47 7.72 6.94
N LYS A 108 -1.65 8.70 7.83
CA LYS A 108 -0.59 9.43 8.55
C LYS A 108 0.30 10.26 7.62
N LEU A 109 -0.26 10.75 6.53
CA LEU A 109 0.40 11.77 5.72
C LEU A 109 0.31 13.11 6.45
N THR A 110 1.35 13.91 6.40
CA THR A 110 1.46 15.17 7.15
C THR A 110 0.88 16.35 6.40
N SER A 111 0.80 16.25 5.07
CA SER A 111 0.52 17.41 4.21
C SER A 111 -0.38 17.09 3.01
N ARG A 112 -1.05 18.13 2.49
CA ARG A 112 -1.83 18.07 1.25
C ARG A 112 -0.95 17.65 0.05
N ASP A 113 0.30 18.10 0.02
CA ASP A 113 1.26 17.78 -1.05
C ASP A 113 1.65 16.30 -1.04
N GLU A 114 1.97 15.73 0.13
CA GLU A 114 2.19 14.28 0.28
C GLU A 114 0.97 13.48 -0.15
N ARG A 115 -0.23 13.91 0.24
CA ARG A 115 -1.48 13.30 -0.22
C ARG A 115 -1.62 13.32 -1.74
N LYS A 116 -1.33 14.46 -2.38
CA LYS A 116 -1.40 14.59 -3.85
C LYS A 116 -0.36 13.70 -4.54
N MET A 117 0.87 13.67 -4.02
CA MET A 117 1.95 12.83 -4.52
C MET A 117 1.59 11.35 -4.43
N MET A 118 1.15 10.89 -3.25
CA MET A 118 0.76 9.50 -3.03
C MET A 118 -0.48 9.11 -3.84
N LEU A 119 -1.47 10.00 -3.98
CA LEU A 119 -2.61 9.75 -4.87
C LEU A 119 -2.15 9.50 -6.32
N GLY A 120 -1.20 10.30 -6.82
CA GLY A 120 -0.61 10.10 -8.15
C GLY A 120 0.09 8.75 -8.27
N ARG A 121 0.95 8.42 -7.30
CA ARG A 121 1.64 7.13 -7.22
C ARG A 121 0.66 5.96 -7.25
N TRP A 122 -0.32 5.94 -6.35
CA TRP A 122 -1.25 4.82 -6.25
C TRP A 122 -2.16 4.67 -7.47
N LYS A 123 -2.52 5.76 -8.16
CA LYS A 123 -3.21 5.69 -9.45
C LYS A 123 -2.35 5.07 -10.55
N GLY A 124 -1.06 5.42 -10.60
CA GLY A 124 -0.10 4.82 -11.52
C GLY A 124 0.04 3.32 -11.27
N VAL A 125 0.34 2.95 -10.02
CA VAL A 125 0.45 1.56 -9.57
C VAL A 125 -0.81 0.76 -9.89
N ALA A 126 -2.00 1.28 -9.58
CA ALA A 126 -3.26 0.62 -9.89
C ALA A 126 -3.40 0.32 -11.40
N SER A 127 -3.02 1.28 -12.24
CA SER A 127 -3.06 1.14 -13.69
C SER A 127 -2.05 0.11 -14.21
N ASP A 128 -0.84 0.08 -13.66
CA ASP A 128 0.18 -0.89 -14.05
C ASP A 128 -0.16 -2.32 -13.60
N LEU A 129 -0.72 -2.48 -12.39
CA LEU A 129 -1.23 -3.76 -11.90
C LEU A 129 -2.38 -4.27 -12.76
N GLU A 130 -3.32 -3.41 -13.15
CA GLU A 130 -4.41 -3.79 -14.05
C GLU A 130 -3.88 -4.32 -15.38
N LYS A 131 -2.94 -3.61 -16.01
CA LYS A 131 -2.32 -4.02 -17.27
C LYS A 131 -1.57 -5.34 -17.11
N ALA A 132 -0.79 -5.51 -16.05
CA ALA A 132 -0.02 -6.73 -15.80
C ALA A 132 -0.95 -7.95 -15.62
N LEU A 133 -1.99 -7.83 -14.81
CA LEU A 133 -2.94 -8.91 -14.56
C LEU A 133 -3.81 -9.24 -15.77
N LYS A 134 -4.19 -8.24 -16.57
CA LYS A 134 -4.87 -8.48 -17.87
C LYS A 134 -4.00 -9.24 -18.86
N ARG A 135 -2.68 -9.01 -18.85
CA ARG A 135 -1.74 -9.75 -19.71
C ARG A 135 -1.54 -11.19 -19.29
N GLN A 136 -1.63 -11.50 -17.98
CA GLN A 136 -1.56 -12.88 -17.48
C GLN A 136 -2.85 -13.67 -17.71
N ALA A 137 -3.99 -12.98 -17.84
CA ALA A 137 -5.29 -13.61 -18.08
C ALA A 137 -5.57 -13.90 -19.57
N LYS A 138 -4.67 -13.52 -20.48
CA LYS A 138 -4.78 -13.72 -21.93
C LYS A 138 -3.88 -14.86 -22.38
#